data_AF-A0AA35QZJ0-F1
#
_entry.id   AF-A0AA35QZJ0-F1
#
_cell.length_a   1.000
_cell.length_b   1.000
_cell.length_c   1.000
_cell.angle_alpha   90.00
_cell.angle_beta   90.00
_cell.angle_gamma   90.00
#
_symmetry.space_group_name_H-M   'P 1'
#
loop_
_entity.id
_entity.type
_entity.pdbx_description
1 polymer ?
#
loop_
_entity_poly.entity_id
_entity_poly.type
_entity_poly.pdbx_seq_one_letter_code
_entity_poly.pdbx_strand_id
1 'polypeptide(L)'
;MHLGYRVNREALETWRARPDDWLILAGDVGETERHLELGLGAAVERFAKVFWTPGNHELWSRRDDAVRGVARYEAAVEVCRRFGVVTPEDPYTLWPREPRRLIAPLFVLYDYSFRPHTIDERDAVAWAGAEGVRSADEQYLAPDPFTTRTAWCHARVEQTERRLAAARHPLILVNHFPLRHDLVRVPRIPRFSIWCGTRRTEQWHTRFGAQVVVTGHLHVRTTDWIDGVRFEEVSLGYPKHWRRERGIDGYLREILPGPPASHRTHGPVFHR
;
A
#
# COMPACT_ATOMS: atom_id res chain seq x y z
N MET A 1 0.47 -2.97 -9.13
CA MET A 1 0.34 -3.65 -10.43
C MET A 1 0.57 -2.73 -11.62
N HIS A 2 0.25 -1.44 -11.55
CA HIS A 2 0.49 -0.45 -12.60
C HIS A 2 -0.11 -0.84 -13.95
N LEU A 3 -1.41 -1.12 -13.96
CA LEU A 3 -2.16 -1.52 -15.14
C LEU A 3 -2.31 -0.39 -16.18
N GLY A 4 -1.73 0.79 -15.98
CA GLY A 4 -1.49 1.75 -17.06
C GLY A 4 -0.53 1.22 -18.13
N TYR A 5 0.43 0.37 -17.75
CA TYR A 5 1.35 -0.27 -18.68
C TYR A 5 0.73 -1.49 -19.34
N ARG A 6 0.69 -1.49 -20.67
CA ARG A 6 0.13 -2.60 -21.47
C ARG A 6 0.74 -3.96 -21.08
N VAL A 7 2.07 -4.01 -20.90
CA VAL A 7 2.79 -5.22 -20.48
C VAL A 7 2.26 -5.80 -19.17
N ASN A 8 1.93 -4.95 -18.19
CA ASN A 8 1.39 -5.39 -16.91
C ASN A 8 -0.09 -5.81 -17.03
N ARG A 9 -0.87 -5.19 -17.93
CA ARG A 9 -2.25 -5.62 -18.21
C ARG A 9 -2.30 -6.99 -18.89
N GLU A 10 -1.48 -7.20 -19.92
CA GLU A 10 -1.38 -8.48 -20.62
C GLU A 10 -0.99 -9.62 -19.65
N ALA A 11 -0.25 -9.31 -18.57
CA ALA A 11 0.14 -10.32 -17.58
C ALA A 11 -1.05 -10.96 -16.85
N LEU A 12 -2.19 -10.26 -16.74
CA LEU A 12 -3.41 -10.77 -16.09
C LEU A 12 -3.97 -12.01 -16.79
N GLU A 13 -3.78 -12.13 -18.10
CA GLU A 13 -4.24 -13.27 -18.90
C GLU A 13 -3.59 -14.59 -18.45
N THR A 14 -2.37 -14.50 -17.92
CA THR A 14 -1.60 -15.66 -17.43
C THR A 14 -1.71 -15.88 -15.93
N TRP A 15 -2.46 -15.03 -15.22
CA TRP A 15 -2.64 -15.14 -13.78
C TRP A 15 -3.46 -16.38 -13.47
N ARG A 16 -2.90 -17.29 -12.68
CA ARG A 16 -3.53 -18.57 -12.36
C ARG A 16 -4.62 -18.40 -11.30
N ALA A 17 -5.70 -19.17 -11.45
CA ALA A 17 -6.74 -19.27 -10.44
C ALA A 17 -6.25 -20.01 -9.19
N ARG A 18 -6.65 -19.50 -8.02
CA ARG A 18 -6.39 -20.03 -6.68
C ARG A 18 -7.67 -19.90 -5.86
N PRO A 19 -8.71 -20.68 -6.20
CA PRO A 19 -10.06 -20.46 -5.71
C PRO A 19 -10.21 -20.61 -4.19
N ASP A 20 -9.25 -21.25 -3.51
CA ASP A 20 -9.23 -21.41 -2.04
C ASP A 20 -8.42 -20.33 -1.31
N ASP A 21 -7.69 -19.48 -2.04
CA ASP A 21 -6.77 -18.49 -1.49
C ASP A 21 -7.40 -17.10 -1.40
N TRP A 22 -6.89 -16.29 -0.47
CA TRP A 22 -7.22 -14.86 -0.38
C TRP A 22 -6.09 -14.02 -0.95
N LEU A 23 -6.41 -12.87 -1.54
CA LEU A 23 -5.45 -11.96 -2.15
C LEU A 23 -5.50 -10.57 -1.51
N ILE A 24 -4.32 -10.00 -1.28
CA ILE A 24 -4.16 -8.60 -0.89
C ILE A 24 -3.58 -7.81 -2.07
N LEU A 25 -4.28 -6.75 -2.48
CA LEU A 25 -3.82 -5.74 -3.43
C LEU A 25 -3.42 -4.47 -2.68
N ALA A 26 -2.12 -4.32 -2.41
CA ALA A 26 -1.55 -3.25 -1.59
C ALA A 26 -1.33 -1.92 -2.38
N GLY A 27 -2.36 -1.45 -3.08
CA GLY A 27 -2.34 -0.21 -3.87
C GLY A 27 -1.63 -0.29 -5.21
N ASP A 28 -1.73 0.80 -5.97
CA ASP A 28 -1.19 0.96 -7.32
C ASP A 28 -1.59 -0.16 -8.28
N VAL A 29 -2.83 -0.65 -8.19
CA VAL A 29 -3.48 -1.43 -9.25
C VAL A 29 -3.40 -0.65 -10.57
N GLY A 30 -3.77 0.62 -10.57
CA GLY A 30 -3.60 1.52 -11.72
C GLY A 30 -4.20 2.90 -11.52
N GLU A 31 -4.09 3.76 -12.54
CA GLU A 31 -4.40 5.19 -12.42
C GLU A 31 -5.86 5.58 -12.70
N THR A 32 -6.66 4.68 -13.28
CA THR A 32 -8.03 4.98 -13.71
C THR A 32 -9.01 3.99 -13.12
N GLU A 33 -10.29 4.37 -13.03
CA GLU A 33 -11.36 3.47 -12.62
C GLU A 33 -11.38 2.20 -13.47
N ARG A 34 -11.24 2.31 -14.79
CA ARG A 34 -11.14 1.15 -15.70
C ARG A 34 -9.96 0.23 -15.37
N HIS A 35 -8.81 0.80 -14.99
CA HIS A 35 -7.68 -0.02 -14.57
C HIS A 35 -7.98 -0.77 -13.27
N LEU A 36 -8.62 -0.10 -12.31
CA LEU A 36 -9.05 -0.71 -11.06
C LEU A 36 -10.05 -1.84 -11.32
N GLU A 37 -11.10 -1.59 -12.10
CA GLU A 37 -12.09 -2.62 -12.49
C GLU A 37 -11.45 -3.84 -13.16
N LEU A 38 -10.50 -3.63 -14.08
CA LEU A 38 -9.78 -4.72 -14.73
C LEU A 38 -8.99 -5.56 -13.72
N GLY A 39 -8.26 -4.90 -12.80
CA GLY A 39 -7.45 -5.58 -11.79
C GLY A 39 -8.30 -6.33 -10.77
N LEU A 40 -9.37 -5.69 -10.27
CA LEU A 40 -10.29 -6.30 -9.32
C LEU A 40 -11.07 -7.46 -9.95
N GLY A 41 -11.59 -7.27 -11.17
CA GLY A 41 -12.28 -8.33 -11.91
C GLY A 41 -11.40 -9.56 -12.11
N ALA A 42 -10.16 -9.38 -12.56
CA ALA A 42 -9.21 -10.47 -12.69
C ALA A 42 -8.92 -11.17 -11.35
N ALA A 43 -8.82 -10.41 -10.26
CA ALA A 43 -8.56 -10.95 -8.93
C ALA A 43 -9.76 -11.75 -8.38
N VAL A 44 -10.98 -11.21 -8.43
CA VAL A 44 -12.15 -11.90 -7.86
C VAL A 44 -12.57 -13.14 -8.65
N GLU A 45 -12.24 -13.21 -9.94
CA GLU A 45 -12.41 -14.44 -10.74
C GLU A 45 -11.48 -15.56 -10.26
N ARG A 46 -10.34 -15.22 -9.63
CA ARG A 46 -9.25 -16.16 -9.33
C ARG A 46 -9.08 -16.48 -7.86
N PHE A 47 -9.58 -15.65 -6.94
CA PHE A 47 -9.35 -15.78 -5.50
C PHE A 47 -10.67 -15.74 -4.72
N ALA A 48 -10.79 -16.54 -3.66
CA ALA A 48 -12.00 -16.62 -2.83
C ALA A 48 -12.36 -15.29 -2.15
N LYS A 49 -11.35 -14.48 -1.81
CA LYS A 49 -11.55 -13.18 -1.18
C LYS A 49 -10.41 -12.24 -1.55
N VAL A 50 -10.77 -11.00 -1.85
CA VAL A 50 -9.81 -9.96 -2.25
C VAL A 50 -9.91 -8.78 -1.30
N PHE A 51 -8.75 -8.25 -0.92
CA PHE A 51 -8.57 -7.05 -0.11
C PHE A 51 -7.88 -6.00 -0.95
N TRP A 52 -8.26 -4.75 -0.79
CA TRP A 52 -7.66 -3.62 -1.47
C TRP A 52 -7.38 -2.48 -0.49
N THR A 53 -6.24 -1.81 -0.69
CA THR A 53 -5.96 -0.47 -0.16
C THR A 53 -5.61 0.43 -1.34
N PRO A 54 -5.97 1.72 -1.33
CA PRO A 54 -5.52 2.66 -2.35
C PRO A 54 -4.01 2.88 -2.28
N GLY A 55 -3.37 2.98 -3.43
CA GLY A 55 -2.06 3.64 -3.58
C GLY A 55 -2.22 5.10 -4.00
N ASN A 56 -1.11 5.79 -4.25
CA ASN A 56 -1.17 7.17 -4.73
C ASN A 56 -1.73 7.24 -6.16
N HIS A 57 -1.45 6.24 -7.01
CA HIS A 57 -1.88 6.27 -8.41
C HIS A 57 -3.40 6.19 -8.57
N GLU A 58 -4.11 5.43 -7.72
CA GLU A 58 -5.58 5.43 -7.73
C GLU A 58 -6.17 6.80 -7.43
N LEU A 59 -5.45 7.65 -6.68
CA LEU A 59 -5.89 8.97 -6.25
C LEU A 59 -5.49 10.10 -7.23
N TRP A 60 -4.76 9.78 -8.29
CA TRP A 60 -4.33 10.77 -9.29
C TRP A 60 -5.49 11.28 -10.13
N SER A 61 -5.68 12.60 -10.13
CA SER A 61 -6.68 13.30 -10.93
C SER A 61 -6.06 14.54 -11.57
N ARG A 62 -6.61 14.96 -12.70
CA ARG A 62 -6.26 16.24 -13.31
C ARG A 62 -7.02 17.37 -12.61
N ARG A 63 -6.50 18.60 -12.73
CA ARG A 63 -7.08 19.78 -12.08
C ARG A 63 -8.56 20.01 -12.45
N ASP A 64 -8.91 19.72 -13.70
CA ASP A 64 -10.24 19.95 -14.27
C ASP A 64 -11.16 18.72 -14.15
N ASP A 65 -10.69 17.63 -13.53
CA ASP A 65 -11.54 16.47 -13.29
C ASP A 65 -12.62 16.81 -12.26
N ALA A 66 -13.86 16.37 -12.51
CA ALA A 66 -14.98 16.58 -11.59
C ALA A 66 -14.82 15.80 -10.27
N VAL A 67 -14.07 14.70 -10.28
CA VAL A 67 -13.90 13.79 -9.13
C VAL A 67 -12.43 13.77 -8.72
N ARG A 68 -12.13 14.35 -7.55
CA ARG A 68 -10.77 14.58 -7.03
C ARG A 68 -10.72 14.31 -5.52
N GLY A 69 -9.51 14.15 -4.98
CA GLY A 69 -9.27 13.99 -3.54
C GLY A 69 -10.12 12.91 -2.89
N VAL A 70 -10.82 13.24 -1.80
CA VAL A 70 -11.68 12.32 -1.06
C VAL A 70 -12.77 11.73 -1.95
N ALA A 71 -13.42 12.53 -2.81
CA ALA A 71 -14.47 12.02 -3.70
C ALA A 71 -13.91 10.98 -4.69
N ARG A 72 -12.65 11.10 -5.10
CA ARG A 72 -11.98 10.09 -5.93
C ARG A 72 -11.69 8.82 -5.17
N TYR A 73 -11.24 8.95 -3.92
CA TYR A 73 -11.07 7.80 -3.05
C TYR A 73 -12.40 7.04 -2.85
N GLU A 74 -13.47 7.77 -2.56
CA GLU A 74 -14.81 7.20 -2.39
C GLU A 74 -15.29 6.50 -3.67
N ALA A 75 -15.08 7.10 -4.85
CA ALA A 75 -15.39 6.45 -6.12
C ALA A 75 -14.62 5.12 -6.30
N ALA A 76 -13.34 5.06 -5.92
CA ALA A 76 -12.57 3.82 -5.95
C ALA A 76 -13.10 2.77 -4.95
N VAL A 77 -13.57 3.20 -3.77
CA VAL A 77 -14.25 2.32 -2.80
C VAL A 77 -15.57 1.79 -3.39
N GLU A 78 -16.35 2.61 -4.09
CA GLU A 78 -17.58 2.15 -4.76
C GLU A 78 -17.29 1.09 -5.82
N VAL A 79 -16.21 1.25 -6.58
CA VAL A 79 -15.74 0.21 -7.52
C VAL A 79 -15.46 -1.09 -6.77
N CYS A 80 -14.68 -1.03 -5.69
CA CYS A 80 -14.39 -2.21 -4.89
C CYS A 80 -15.66 -2.90 -4.36
N ARG A 81 -16.64 -2.12 -3.91
CA ARG A 81 -17.93 -2.62 -3.44
C ARG A 81 -18.69 -3.37 -4.53
N ARG A 82 -18.70 -2.88 -5.77
CA ARG A 82 -19.33 -3.59 -6.91
C ARG A 82 -18.74 -4.98 -7.16
N PHE A 83 -17.45 -5.16 -6.84
CA PHE A 83 -16.75 -6.44 -6.98
C PHE A 83 -16.73 -7.28 -5.67
N GLY A 84 -17.34 -6.81 -4.58
CA GLY A 84 -17.29 -7.51 -3.29
C GLY A 84 -15.90 -7.54 -2.64
N VAL A 85 -15.03 -6.59 -2.99
CA VAL A 85 -13.66 -6.48 -2.48
C VAL A 85 -13.65 -5.72 -1.16
N VAL A 86 -12.93 -6.23 -0.16
CA VAL A 86 -12.81 -5.58 1.16
C VAL A 86 -11.87 -4.39 1.08
N THR A 87 -12.31 -3.24 1.56
CA THR A 87 -11.61 -1.96 1.50
C THR A 87 -11.18 -1.48 2.89
N PRO A 88 -10.44 -0.35 2.99
CA PRO A 88 -10.16 0.26 4.28
C PRO A 88 -11.41 0.78 5.00
N GLU A 89 -12.58 0.92 4.37
CA GLU A 89 -13.81 1.40 5.02
C GLU A 89 -14.66 0.27 5.61
N ASP A 90 -14.39 -0.98 5.24
CA ASP A 90 -15.15 -2.15 5.71
C ASP A 90 -14.60 -2.71 7.03
N PRO A 91 -15.38 -3.47 7.80
CA PRO A 91 -14.88 -4.18 8.98
C PRO A 91 -13.67 -5.07 8.68
N TYR A 92 -12.70 -5.10 9.60
CA TYR A 92 -11.53 -5.98 9.46
C TYR A 92 -11.97 -7.44 9.43
N THR A 93 -11.43 -8.20 8.49
CA THR A 93 -11.87 -9.57 8.25
C THR A 93 -10.98 -10.55 9.00
N LEU A 94 -11.61 -11.50 9.67
CA LEU A 94 -10.92 -12.60 10.34
C LEU A 94 -10.45 -13.63 9.31
N TRP A 95 -9.15 -13.93 9.31
CA TRP A 95 -8.58 -15.07 8.58
C TRP A 95 -9.19 -16.38 9.14
N PRO A 96 -9.73 -17.27 8.28
CA PRO A 96 -10.55 -18.40 8.72
C PRO A 96 -9.75 -19.54 9.36
N ARG A 97 -8.42 -19.55 9.24
CA ARG A 97 -7.56 -20.62 9.78
C ARG A 97 -6.89 -20.17 11.08
N GLU A 98 -6.65 -21.13 11.96
CA GLU A 98 -5.92 -20.88 13.20
C GLU A 98 -4.39 -20.70 12.96
N PRO A 99 -3.70 -19.89 13.79
CA PRO A 99 -4.30 -18.99 14.77
C PRO A 99 -5.03 -17.82 14.09
N ARG A 100 -6.19 -17.45 14.64
CA ARG A 100 -7.04 -16.35 14.17
C ARG A 100 -6.29 -15.02 14.13
N ARG A 101 -6.39 -14.33 12.98
CA ARG A 101 -5.77 -13.03 12.71
C ARG A 101 -6.74 -12.13 11.97
N LEU A 102 -6.72 -10.84 12.26
CA LEU A 102 -7.53 -9.85 11.56
C LEU A 102 -6.71 -9.20 10.43
N ILE A 103 -7.21 -9.28 9.20
CA ILE A 103 -6.65 -8.57 8.06
C ILE A 103 -7.28 -7.17 8.04
N ALA A 104 -6.43 -6.16 8.12
CA ALA A 104 -6.80 -4.76 8.23
C ALA A 104 -6.24 -3.95 7.05
N PRO A 105 -7.02 -3.77 5.97
CA PRO A 105 -6.73 -2.77 4.95
C PRO A 105 -6.81 -1.36 5.55
N LEU A 106 -5.80 -0.55 5.29
CA LEU A 106 -5.61 0.78 5.83
C LEU A 106 -5.51 1.78 4.68
N PHE A 107 -5.70 3.08 4.96
CA PHE A 107 -5.34 4.14 4.04
C PHE A 107 -4.93 5.33 4.86
N VAL A 108 -3.62 5.64 4.90
CA VAL A 108 -3.05 6.72 5.73
C VAL A 108 -2.32 7.81 4.94
N LEU A 109 -2.00 7.61 3.66
CA LEU A 109 -1.23 8.56 2.85
C LEU A 109 0.16 8.89 3.48
N TYR A 110 0.63 10.13 3.33
CA TYR A 110 1.90 10.66 3.86
C TYR A 110 1.75 12.14 4.25
N ASP A 111 2.66 12.62 5.09
CA ASP A 111 2.66 13.98 5.63
C ASP A 111 4.04 14.66 5.57
N TYR A 112 4.92 14.19 4.66
CA TYR A 112 6.28 14.72 4.50
C TYR A 112 7.17 14.59 5.74
N SER A 113 6.77 13.86 6.79
CA SER A 113 7.54 13.73 8.03
C SER A 113 8.77 12.82 7.90
N PHE A 114 8.91 12.06 6.83
CA PHE A 114 10.13 11.30 6.50
C PHE A 114 11.27 12.18 5.96
N ARG A 115 11.12 13.52 5.99
CA ARG A 115 12.23 14.45 5.83
C ARG A 115 13.18 14.43 7.06
N PRO A 116 14.42 14.94 6.92
CA PRO A 116 15.28 15.22 8.07
C PRO A 116 14.64 16.24 9.02
N HIS A 117 14.86 16.10 10.34
CA HIS A 117 14.30 17.02 11.34
C HIS A 117 14.76 18.47 11.20
N THR A 118 15.89 18.69 10.52
CA THR A 118 16.44 20.02 10.23
C THR A 118 15.73 20.74 9.07
N ILE A 119 14.83 20.05 8.37
CA ILE A 119 14.07 20.60 7.25
C ILE A 119 12.62 20.83 7.69
N ASP A 120 12.15 22.06 7.58
CA ASP A 120 10.74 22.40 7.81
C ASP A 120 9.84 21.70 6.79
N GLU A 121 8.60 21.39 7.18
CA GLU A 121 7.65 20.68 6.30
C GLU A 121 7.40 21.42 4.98
N ARG A 122 7.22 22.74 5.07
CA ARG A 122 6.98 23.62 3.91
C ARG A 122 8.12 23.57 2.89
N ASP A 123 9.33 23.25 3.35
CA ASP A 123 10.55 23.24 2.54
C ASP A 123 10.89 21.83 2.06
N ALA A 124 10.15 20.79 2.47
CA ALA A 124 10.44 19.40 2.16
C ALA A 124 10.47 19.11 0.64
N VAL A 125 9.49 19.62 -0.11
CA VAL A 125 9.42 19.43 -1.57
C VAL A 125 10.55 20.17 -2.27
N ALA A 126 10.87 21.40 -1.84
CA ALA A 126 12.00 22.16 -2.38
C ALA A 126 13.34 21.48 -2.06
N TRP A 127 13.49 20.95 -0.85
CA TRP A 127 14.63 20.15 -0.44
C TRP A 127 14.81 18.92 -1.31
N ALA A 128 13.76 18.14 -1.59
CA ALA A 128 13.85 17.01 -2.52
C ALA A 128 14.20 17.49 -3.95
N GLY A 129 13.58 18.57 -4.40
CA GLY A 129 13.79 19.17 -5.72
C GLY A 129 15.22 19.66 -5.96
N ALA A 130 15.95 20.06 -4.91
CA ALA A 130 17.36 20.45 -5.01
C ALA A 130 18.30 19.31 -5.47
N GLU A 131 17.88 18.05 -5.34
CA GLU A 131 18.57 16.87 -5.92
C GLU A 131 17.87 16.32 -7.18
N GLY A 132 16.97 17.10 -7.78
CA GLY A 132 16.22 16.69 -8.96
C GLY A 132 15.13 15.65 -8.69
N VAL A 133 14.80 15.37 -7.43
CA VAL A 133 13.75 14.41 -7.05
C VAL A 133 12.40 15.11 -7.02
N ARG A 134 11.41 14.56 -7.73
CA ARG A 134 10.02 15.06 -7.77
C ARG A 134 9.04 13.89 -7.73
N SER A 135 7.88 14.13 -7.11
CA SER A 135 6.74 13.21 -7.19
C SER A 135 5.65 13.80 -8.08
N ALA A 136 5.03 12.95 -8.89
CA ALA A 136 3.86 13.33 -9.69
C ALA A 136 2.64 13.64 -8.81
N ASP A 137 2.62 13.15 -7.57
CA ASP A 137 1.57 13.44 -6.60
C ASP A 137 1.40 14.93 -6.33
N GLU A 138 2.49 15.71 -6.41
CA GLU A 138 2.43 17.17 -6.23
C GLU A 138 1.52 17.84 -7.26
N GLN A 139 1.35 17.22 -8.43
CA GLN A 139 0.48 17.70 -9.49
C GLN A 139 -0.88 16.99 -9.53
N TYR A 140 -0.91 15.68 -9.26
CA TYR A 140 -2.10 14.85 -9.53
C TYR A 140 -2.83 14.36 -8.28
N LEU A 141 -2.20 14.37 -7.09
CA LEU A 141 -2.84 13.95 -5.85
C LEU A 141 -3.41 15.16 -5.12
N ALA A 142 -4.63 15.50 -5.51
CA ALA A 142 -5.42 16.56 -4.89
C ALA A 142 -5.87 16.14 -3.48
N PRO A 143 -5.76 17.00 -2.45
CA PRO A 143 -6.19 16.68 -1.10
C PRO A 143 -7.66 17.06 -0.79
N ASP A 144 -8.39 17.62 -1.76
CA ASP A 144 -9.74 18.16 -1.56
C ASP A 144 -10.66 17.17 -0.81
N PRO A 145 -11.44 17.62 0.21
CA PRO A 145 -11.62 18.99 0.68
C PRO A 145 -10.59 19.43 1.74
N PHE A 146 -9.60 18.60 2.06
CA PHE A 146 -8.53 19.01 2.97
C PHE A 146 -7.65 20.06 2.32
N THR A 147 -7.13 20.98 3.12
CA THR A 147 -6.23 22.04 2.63
C THR A 147 -4.88 21.50 2.17
N THR A 148 -4.43 20.37 2.73
CA THR A 148 -3.13 19.75 2.43
C THR A 148 -3.22 18.23 2.51
N ARG A 149 -2.28 17.55 1.83
CA ARG A 149 -2.10 16.09 1.96
C ARG A 149 -1.73 15.68 3.39
N THR A 150 -0.97 16.52 4.12
CA THR A 150 -0.70 16.35 5.55
C THR A 150 -1.99 16.30 6.37
N ALA A 151 -2.90 17.25 6.18
CA ALA A 151 -4.18 17.28 6.90
C ALA A 151 -5.04 16.04 6.59
N TRP A 152 -5.05 15.61 5.33
CA TRP A 152 -5.76 14.38 4.95
C TRP A 152 -5.13 13.14 5.59
N CYS A 153 -3.81 12.99 5.49
CA CYS A 153 -3.03 11.92 6.15
C CYS A 153 -3.35 11.86 7.65
N HIS A 154 -3.35 13.00 8.33
CA HIS A 154 -3.60 13.09 9.76
C HIS A 154 -5.01 12.65 10.15
N ALA A 155 -6.03 13.09 9.41
CA ALA A 155 -7.40 12.65 9.62
C ALA A 155 -7.55 11.14 9.41
N ARG A 156 -6.90 10.60 8.38
CA ARG A 156 -6.88 9.16 8.10
C ARG A 156 -6.18 8.35 9.18
N VAL A 157 -5.04 8.83 9.68
CA VAL A 157 -4.32 8.23 10.82
C VAL A 157 -5.24 8.16 12.03
N GLU A 158 -5.89 9.24 12.41
CA GLU A 158 -6.77 9.28 13.59
C GLU A 158 -7.98 8.36 13.49
N GLN A 159 -8.64 8.34 12.32
CA GLN A 159 -9.72 7.40 12.06
C GLN A 159 -9.25 5.94 12.18
N THR A 160 -8.07 5.64 11.60
CA THR A 160 -7.51 4.29 11.59
C THR A 160 -7.09 3.84 13.00
N GLU A 161 -6.45 4.69 13.81
CA GLU A 161 -6.03 4.34 15.17
C GLU A 161 -7.20 3.91 16.05
N ARG A 162 -8.35 4.60 15.96
CA ARG A 162 -9.55 4.24 16.73
C ARG A 162 -10.02 2.83 16.41
N ARG A 163 -9.93 2.42 15.13
CA ARG A 163 -10.34 1.09 14.67
C ARG A 163 -9.34 0.02 15.05
N LEU A 164 -8.04 0.29 14.93
CA LEU A 164 -6.98 -0.61 15.37
C LEU A 164 -7.05 -0.86 16.88
N ALA A 165 -7.30 0.18 17.68
CA ALA A 165 -7.45 0.08 19.13
C ALA A 165 -8.65 -0.78 19.57
N ALA A 166 -9.66 -0.93 18.72
CA ALA A 166 -10.84 -1.76 18.98
C ALA A 166 -10.65 -3.25 18.61
N ALA A 167 -9.58 -3.59 17.88
CA ALA A 167 -9.33 -4.96 17.42
C ALA A 167 -9.00 -5.91 18.59
N ARG A 168 -9.44 -7.17 18.48
CA ARG A 168 -9.31 -8.19 19.55
C ARG A 168 -8.49 -9.42 19.14
N HIS A 169 -7.89 -9.40 17.96
CA HIS A 169 -7.02 -10.46 17.46
C HIS A 169 -5.72 -9.85 16.90
N PRO A 170 -4.63 -10.63 16.81
CA PRO A 170 -3.41 -10.18 16.15
C PRO A 170 -3.69 -9.69 14.73
N LEU A 171 -3.02 -8.61 14.34
CA LEU A 171 -3.33 -7.88 13.10
C LEU A 171 -2.37 -8.23 11.97
N ILE A 172 -2.91 -8.24 10.75
CA ILE A 172 -2.16 -8.12 9.50
C ILE A 172 -2.49 -6.73 8.96
N LEU A 173 -1.57 -5.80 9.11
CA LEU A 173 -1.74 -4.43 8.66
C LEU A 173 -1.41 -4.37 7.16
N VAL A 174 -2.31 -3.81 6.36
CA VAL A 174 -2.12 -3.68 4.91
C VAL A 174 -2.25 -2.22 4.55
N ASN A 175 -1.17 -1.59 4.11
CA ASN A 175 -1.17 -0.19 3.69
C ASN A 175 -0.29 -0.02 2.47
N HIS A 176 -0.62 0.87 1.54
CA HIS A 176 0.24 1.05 0.38
C HIS A 176 1.64 1.59 0.75
N PHE A 177 1.68 2.64 1.58
CA PHE A 177 2.91 3.28 2.02
C PHE A 177 3.58 2.51 3.17
N PRO A 178 4.92 2.44 3.22
CA PRO A 178 5.65 1.99 4.41
C PRO A 178 5.13 2.65 5.70
N LEU A 179 4.91 1.85 6.75
CA LEU A 179 4.50 2.35 8.07
C LEU A 179 5.69 2.79 8.95
N ARG A 180 6.93 2.65 8.45
CA ARG A 180 8.15 3.10 9.14
C ARG A 180 9.13 3.69 8.16
N HIS A 181 9.88 4.71 8.62
CA HIS A 181 10.86 5.38 7.78
C HIS A 181 12.07 4.50 7.44
N ASP A 182 12.53 3.67 8.37
CA ASP A 182 13.70 2.78 8.19
C ASP A 182 13.50 1.68 7.14
N LEU A 183 12.25 1.44 6.72
CA LEU A 183 11.90 0.54 5.62
C LEU A 183 12.00 1.20 4.24
N VAL A 184 12.15 2.53 4.17
CA VAL A 184 12.24 3.28 2.91
C VAL A 184 13.67 3.23 2.36
N ARG A 185 13.96 2.21 1.55
CA ARG A 185 15.30 1.95 0.98
C ARG A 185 15.35 2.20 -0.52
N VAL A 186 15.39 3.47 -0.91
CA VAL A 186 15.51 3.93 -2.31
C VAL A 186 16.83 4.71 -2.54
N PRO A 187 18.00 4.05 -2.49
CA PRO A 187 19.30 4.72 -2.40
C PRO A 187 19.66 5.60 -3.61
N ARG A 188 19.00 5.41 -4.75
CA ARG A 188 19.20 6.24 -5.95
C ARG A 188 18.47 7.59 -5.87
N ILE A 189 17.45 7.69 -5.03
CA ILE A 189 16.60 8.88 -4.86
C ILE A 189 16.18 9.02 -3.38
N PRO A 190 17.13 9.13 -2.43
CA PRO A 190 16.84 9.05 -0.99
C PRO A 190 15.86 10.13 -0.51
N ARG A 191 15.86 11.31 -1.14
CA ARG A 191 14.92 12.40 -0.82
C ARG A 191 13.47 12.13 -1.24
N PHE A 192 13.22 11.06 -1.99
CA PHE A 192 11.85 10.62 -2.32
C PHE A 192 11.09 10.14 -1.07
N SER A 193 11.79 9.85 0.02
CA SER A 193 11.24 9.41 1.30
C SER A 193 10.08 10.26 1.83
N ILE A 194 10.05 11.57 1.55
CA ILE A 194 8.99 12.47 2.04
C ILE A 194 7.59 12.11 1.50
N TRP A 195 7.49 11.38 0.40
CA TRP A 195 6.23 10.89 -0.16
C TRP A 195 5.93 9.43 0.24
N CYS A 196 6.73 8.82 1.12
CA CYS A 196 6.67 7.38 1.40
C CYS A 196 5.97 7.01 2.72
N GLY A 197 5.42 7.95 3.46
CA GLY A 197 4.65 7.64 4.67
C GLY A 197 4.62 8.77 5.69
N THR A 198 4.32 8.41 6.94
CA THR A 198 4.25 9.33 8.09
C THR A 198 4.91 8.70 9.31
N ARG A 199 5.58 9.51 10.12
CA ARG A 199 6.17 9.07 11.41
C ARG A 199 5.10 8.72 12.45
N ARG A 200 3.84 9.14 12.26
CA ARG A 200 2.74 8.83 13.18
C ARG A 200 2.45 7.33 13.29
N THR A 201 2.90 6.53 12.32
CA THR A 201 2.64 5.08 12.26
C THR A 201 3.84 4.21 12.67
N GLU A 202 4.99 4.80 13.03
CA GLU A 202 6.26 4.06 13.23
C GLU A 202 6.20 2.94 14.28
N GLN A 203 5.29 3.08 15.25
CA GLN A 203 5.11 2.14 16.35
C GLN A 203 3.82 1.33 16.25
N TRP A 204 3.07 1.43 15.14
CA TRP A 204 1.79 0.74 15.00
C TRP A 204 1.92 -0.78 15.02
N HIS A 205 3.04 -1.31 14.50
CA HIS A 205 3.28 -2.76 14.45
C HIS A 205 3.33 -3.38 15.85
N THR A 206 3.95 -2.71 16.83
CA THR A 206 4.00 -3.17 18.22
C THR A 206 2.78 -2.68 19.02
N ARG A 207 2.42 -1.40 18.91
CA ARG A 207 1.31 -0.77 19.65
C ARG A 207 -0.03 -1.48 19.44
N PHE A 208 -0.28 -1.99 18.23
CA PHE A 208 -1.53 -2.67 17.89
C PHE A 208 -1.38 -4.19 17.73
N GLY A 209 -0.22 -4.77 18.09
CA GLY A 209 -0.02 -6.23 18.05
C GLY A 209 -0.11 -6.81 16.63
N ALA A 210 0.51 -6.16 15.65
CA ALA A 210 0.63 -6.69 14.31
C ALA A 210 1.58 -7.89 14.29
N GLN A 211 1.28 -8.89 13.46
CA GLN A 211 2.19 -10.00 13.16
C GLN A 211 2.87 -9.83 11.81
N VAL A 212 2.15 -9.22 10.85
CA VAL A 212 2.69 -8.89 9.54
C VAL A 212 2.20 -7.51 9.14
N VAL A 213 3.08 -6.73 8.52
CA VAL A 213 2.76 -5.47 7.86
C VAL A 213 3.07 -5.62 6.37
N VAL A 214 2.07 -5.42 5.52
CA VAL A 214 2.16 -5.57 4.06
C VAL A 214 2.09 -4.19 3.43
N THR A 215 3.12 -3.84 2.65
CA THR A 215 3.23 -2.57 1.95
C THR A 215 3.71 -2.68 0.51
N GLY A 216 3.59 -1.60 -0.25
CA GLY A 216 4.07 -1.49 -1.61
C GLY A 216 4.87 -0.19 -1.80
N HIS A 217 4.47 0.58 -2.82
CA HIS A 217 4.96 1.92 -3.16
C HIS A 217 6.41 2.00 -3.65
N LEU A 218 7.36 1.37 -2.96
CA LEU A 218 8.79 1.55 -3.20
C LEU A 218 9.29 0.85 -4.47
N HIS A 219 8.59 -0.20 -4.90
CA HIS A 219 9.06 -1.11 -5.95
C HIS A 219 10.35 -1.84 -5.58
N VAL A 220 10.55 -2.09 -4.29
CA VAL A 220 11.73 -2.76 -3.73
C VAL A 220 11.27 -3.93 -2.86
N ARG A 221 10.96 -5.05 -3.51
CA ARG A 221 10.43 -6.26 -2.85
C ARG A 221 11.41 -6.77 -1.79
N THR A 222 10.99 -6.68 -0.55
CA THR A 222 11.81 -7.01 0.62
C THR A 222 10.99 -7.70 1.69
N THR A 223 11.67 -8.51 2.50
CA THR A 223 11.14 -8.96 3.79
C THR A 223 12.08 -8.51 4.90
N ASP A 224 11.51 -7.93 5.93
CA ASP A 224 12.22 -7.53 7.15
C ASP A 224 11.52 -8.13 8.36
N TRP A 225 12.27 -8.34 9.43
CA TRP A 225 11.74 -8.68 10.74
C TRP A 225 12.23 -7.61 11.71
N ILE A 226 11.29 -6.93 12.37
CA ILE A 226 11.58 -5.83 13.30
C ILE A 226 10.62 -5.97 14.48
N ASP A 227 11.16 -5.99 15.70
CA ASP A 227 10.38 -6.11 16.94
C ASP A 227 9.46 -7.36 16.97
N GLY A 228 9.90 -8.45 16.34
CA GLY A 228 9.11 -9.69 16.21
C GLY A 228 8.00 -9.63 15.16
N VAL A 229 7.89 -8.54 14.39
CA VAL A 229 6.89 -8.35 13.33
C VAL A 229 7.56 -8.49 11.96
N ARG A 230 6.91 -9.22 11.04
CA ARG A 230 7.38 -9.34 9.65
C ARG A 230 6.84 -8.18 8.80
N PHE A 231 7.70 -7.52 8.05
CA PHE A 231 7.33 -6.49 7.09
C PHE A 231 7.56 -7.03 5.68
N GLU A 232 6.59 -6.84 4.80
CA GLU A 232 6.59 -7.36 3.44
C GLU A 232 6.34 -6.22 2.46
N GLU A 233 7.37 -5.86 1.68
CA GLU A 233 7.20 -5.03 0.49
C GLU A 233 6.88 -5.97 -0.69
N VAL A 234 5.68 -5.83 -1.26
CA VAL A 234 5.09 -6.78 -2.21
C VAL A 234 4.90 -6.21 -3.61
N SER A 235 5.64 -5.16 -3.96
CA SER A 235 5.41 -4.47 -5.23
C SER A 235 5.78 -5.32 -6.45
N LEU A 236 4.89 -5.40 -7.44
CA LEU A 236 5.25 -5.82 -8.79
C LEU A 236 6.10 -4.75 -9.49
N GLY A 237 5.63 -3.50 -9.42
CA GLY A 237 6.26 -2.33 -10.03
C GLY A 237 5.99 -2.17 -11.53
N TYR A 238 6.74 -1.26 -12.16
CA TYR A 238 6.75 -1.02 -13.61
C TYR A 238 7.31 -2.22 -14.38
N PRO A 239 7.09 -2.32 -15.71
CA PRO A 239 7.59 -3.43 -16.52
C PRO A 239 9.08 -3.75 -16.34
N LYS A 240 9.92 -2.75 -16.04
CA LYS A 240 11.37 -2.93 -15.79
C LYS A 240 11.72 -3.52 -14.40
N HIS A 241 10.75 -3.61 -13.48
CA HIS A 241 10.96 -4.06 -12.10
C HIS A 241 10.67 -5.55 -11.91
N TRP A 242 10.15 -6.24 -12.92
CA TRP A 242 9.80 -7.64 -12.85
C TRP A 242 10.08 -8.35 -14.19
N ARG A 243 10.11 -9.68 -14.16
CA ARG A 243 10.50 -10.53 -15.28
C ARG A 243 9.27 -11.25 -15.82
N ARG A 244 8.92 -10.97 -17.07
CA ARG A 244 7.72 -11.55 -17.72
C ARG A 244 7.76 -13.09 -17.73
N GLU A 245 8.96 -13.67 -17.80
CA GLU A 245 9.18 -15.12 -17.84
C GLU A 245 8.69 -15.83 -16.57
N ARG A 246 8.60 -15.11 -15.44
CA ARG A 246 8.08 -15.66 -14.17
C ARG A 246 6.56 -15.58 -14.07
N GLY A 247 5.91 -14.86 -14.98
CA GLY A 247 4.49 -14.49 -14.89
C GLY A 247 4.20 -13.62 -13.66
N ILE A 248 2.96 -13.14 -13.55
CA ILE A 248 2.53 -12.36 -12.38
C ILE A 248 2.48 -13.23 -11.10
N ASP A 249 2.20 -14.53 -11.24
CA ASP A 249 2.21 -15.51 -10.14
C ASP A 249 3.55 -15.60 -9.41
N GLY A 250 4.67 -15.45 -10.13
CA GLY A 250 6.02 -15.48 -9.54
C GLY A 250 6.29 -14.31 -8.59
N TYR A 251 5.38 -13.35 -8.50
CA TYR A 251 5.47 -12.17 -7.65
C TYR A 251 4.42 -12.15 -6.53
N LEU A 252 3.61 -13.21 -6.39
CA LEU A 252 2.76 -13.38 -5.23
C LEU A 252 3.63 -13.63 -3.99
N ARG A 253 3.34 -12.92 -2.90
CA ARG A 253 3.98 -13.11 -1.60
C ARG A 253 3.04 -13.83 -0.66
N GLU A 254 3.50 -14.94 -0.08
CA GLU A 254 2.75 -15.62 0.97
C GLU A 254 2.77 -14.80 2.27
N ILE A 255 1.60 -14.32 2.69
CA ILE A 255 1.41 -13.57 3.93
C ILE A 255 0.96 -14.49 5.07
N LEU A 256 0.05 -15.43 4.81
CA LEU A 256 -0.36 -16.43 5.79
C LEU A 256 -0.42 -17.81 5.12
N PRO A 257 -0.01 -18.90 5.81
CA PRO A 257 0.55 -18.92 7.16
C PRO A 257 1.94 -18.25 7.25
N GLY A 258 2.64 -18.12 6.12
CA GLY A 258 3.94 -17.48 6.03
C GLY A 258 5.06 -18.33 6.64
N PRO A 259 6.32 -17.85 6.56
CA PRO A 259 7.44 -18.50 7.22
C PRO A 259 7.27 -18.48 8.75
N PRO A 260 8.00 -19.35 9.49
CA PRO A 260 8.04 -19.31 10.95
C PRO A 260 8.35 -17.90 11.47
N ALA A 261 7.72 -17.53 12.58
CA ALA A 261 7.99 -16.25 13.23
C ALA A 261 9.46 -16.15 13.63
N SER A 262 10.04 -14.97 13.47
CA SER A 262 11.40 -14.65 13.92
C SER A 262 11.34 -13.59 15.00
N HIS A 263 11.96 -13.87 16.13
CA HIS A 263 12.12 -12.91 17.23
C HIS A 263 13.38 -12.05 17.08
N ARG A 264 14.22 -12.32 16.08
CA ARG A 264 15.42 -11.54 15.81
C ARG A 264 15.11 -10.47 14.77
N THR A 265 15.62 -9.26 15.00
CA THR A 265 15.62 -8.24 13.96
C THR A 265 16.61 -8.65 12.86
N HIS A 266 16.12 -8.81 11.63
CA HIS A 266 16.96 -9.14 10.47
C HIS A 266 16.28 -8.76 9.16
N GLY A 267 17.09 -8.70 8.10
CA GLY A 267 16.67 -8.18 6.79
C GLY A 267 17.46 -6.91 6.43
N PRO A 268 17.16 -6.30 5.27
CA PRO A 268 16.19 -6.76 4.29
C PRO A 268 16.63 -8.02 3.54
N VAL A 269 15.73 -8.98 3.38
CA VAL A 269 15.86 -10.04 2.37
C VAL A 269 15.25 -9.53 1.07
N PHE A 270 16.09 -9.29 0.06
CA PHE A 270 15.63 -8.80 -1.25
C PHE A 270 15.10 -9.93 -2.12
N HIS A 271 13.96 -9.68 -2.79
CA HIS A 271 13.32 -10.64 -3.69
C HIS A 271 13.37 -10.12 -5.13
N ARG A 272 14.22 -10.74 -5.95
CA ARG A 272 14.34 -10.40 -7.38
C ARG A 272 13.15 -10.94 -8.15
#